data_AF-A0A397UB59-F1
#
_entry.id   AF-A0A397UB59-F1
#
_cell.length_a   1.000
_cell.length_b   1.000
_cell.length_c   1.000
_cell.angle_alpha   90.00
_cell.angle_beta   90.00
_cell.angle_gamma   90.00
#
_symmetry.space_group_name_H-M   'P 1'
#
loop_
_entity.id
_entity.type
_entity.pdbx_description
1 polymer ?
#
loop_
_entity_poly.entity_id
_entity_poly.type
_entity_poly.pdbx_seq_one_letter_code
_entity_poly.pdbx_strand_id
1 'polypeptide(L)'
;MNDELNQSFVIDFSNLLESSQDFDIKIKVGEEPNIKEFKAHSIILSARSTYFKTVLSSQWARRENGHIIFEKPNISPSVFEILITTISENSRDRVSHKIYEMNARFILREIHLYRKVY
;
A
#
# COMPACT_ATOMS: atom_id res chain seq x y z
N MET A 1 -15.20 -25.70 11.18
CA MET A 1 -15.46 -25.70 9.72
C MET A 1 -15.38 -24.31 9.09
N ASN A 2 -15.86 -23.24 9.75
CA ASN A 2 -15.74 -21.87 9.21
C ASN A 2 -14.33 -21.23 9.35
N ASP A 3 -13.50 -21.71 10.28
CA ASP A 3 -12.16 -21.13 10.48
C ASP A 3 -11.14 -21.58 9.43
N GLU A 4 -11.21 -22.84 8.97
CA GLU A 4 -10.32 -23.36 7.92
C GLU A 4 -10.60 -22.75 6.54
N LEU A 5 -11.89 -22.56 6.19
CA LEU A 5 -12.30 -21.87 4.96
C LEU A 5 -11.87 -20.40 4.92
N ASN A 6 -11.85 -19.73 6.07
CA ASN A 6 -11.38 -18.36 6.16
C ASN A 6 -9.84 -18.28 6.10
N GLN A 7 -9.13 -19.26 6.67
CA GLN A 7 -7.66 -19.27 6.62
C GLN A 7 -7.12 -19.52 5.21
N SER A 8 -7.71 -20.47 4.46
CA SER A 8 -7.28 -20.73 3.08
C SER A 8 -7.49 -19.52 2.17
N PHE A 9 -8.66 -18.89 2.27
CA PHE A 9 -8.95 -17.67 1.50
C PHE A 9 -7.99 -16.53 1.89
N VAL A 10 -7.69 -16.34 3.18
CA VAL A 10 -6.76 -15.29 3.64
C VAL A 10 -5.34 -15.50 3.11
N ILE A 11 -4.84 -16.74 3.12
CA ILE A 11 -3.51 -17.08 2.58
C ILE A 11 -3.47 -16.80 1.07
N ASP A 12 -4.54 -17.11 0.35
CA ASP A 12 -4.65 -16.85 -1.08
C ASP A 12 -4.58 -15.33 -1.39
N PHE A 13 -5.17 -14.46 -0.57
CA PHE A 13 -5.10 -13.00 -0.78
C PHE A 13 -3.72 -12.39 -0.53
N SER A 14 -3.00 -12.86 0.50
CA SER A 14 -1.62 -12.40 0.75
C SER A 14 -0.71 -12.81 -0.40
N ASN A 15 -0.85 -14.06 -0.86
CA ASN A 15 -0.12 -14.57 -2.02
C ASN A 15 -0.46 -13.78 -3.29
N LEU A 16 -1.72 -13.37 -3.48
CA LEU A 16 -2.12 -12.53 -4.61
C LEU A 16 -1.46 -11.14 -4.53
N LEU A 17 -1.45 -10.49 -3.35
CA LEU A 17 -0.86 -9.15 -3.22
C LEU A 17 0.66 -9.15 -3.45
N GLU A 18 1.34 -10.22 -3.03
CA GLU A 18 2.79 -10.39 -3.22
C GLU A 18 3.13 -11.04 -4.57
N SER A 19 2.15 -11.59 -5.29
CA SER A 19 2.39 -12.20 -6.60
C SER A 19 2.82 -11.13 -7.59
N SER A 20 3.97 -11.37 -8.23
CA SER A 20 4.50 -10.51 -9.28
C SER A 20 3.80 -10.73 -10.64
N GLN A 21 2.77 -11.57 -10.68
CA GLN A 21 2.01 -11.91 -11.89
C GLN A 21 0.81 -10.98 -12.04
N ASP A 22 0.62 -10.44 -13.25
CA ASP A 22 -0.50 -9.55 -13.60
C ASP A 22 -0.66 -8.31 -12.69
N PHE A 23 0.43 -7.87 -12.07
CA PHE A 23 0.46 -6.62 -11.29
C PHE A 23 0.11 -5.43 -12.21
N ASP A 24 -0.63 -4.46 -11.68
CA ASP A 24 -1.04 -3.27 -12.42
C ASP A 24 -0.53 -1.97 -11.78
N ILE A 25 0.20 -2.07 -10.66
CA ILE A 25 0.83 -0.93 -9.97
C ILE A 25 2.27 -1.23 -9.56
N LYS A 26 3.14 -0.24 -9.78
CA LYS A 26 4.51 -0.17 -9.24
C LYS A 26 4.58 0.95 -8.20
N ILE A 27 5.05 0.62 -7.02
CA ILE A 27 5.21 1.54 -5.90
C ILE A 27 6.70 1.73 -5.63
N LYS A 28 7.22 2.93 -5.88
CA LYS A 28 8.61 3.28 -5.60
C LYS A 28 8.67 4.14 -4.36
N VAL A 29 9.48 3.71 -3.40
CA VAL A 29 9.65 4.40 -2.12
C VAL A 29 11.12 4.60 -1.80
N GLY A 30 11.41 5.64 -1.02
CA GLY A 30 12.76 6.06 -0.68
C GLY A 30 13.39 6.98 -1.72
N GLU A 31 14.55 7.51 -1.36
CA GLU A 31 15.40 8.34 -2.21
C GLU A 31 16.76 7.66 -2.38
N GLU A 32 17.48 7.99 -3.46
CA GLU A 32 18.81 7.45 -3.72
C GLU A 32 19.74 7.66 -2.50
N PRO A 33 20.52 6.64 -2.10
CA PRO A 33 20.72 5.33 -2.75
C PRO A 33 19.73 4.24 -2.30
N ASN A 34 18.74 4.56 -1.48
CA ASN A 34 17.87 3.60 -0.80
C ASN A 34 16.45 3.58 -1.39
N ILE A 35 16.36 3.34 -2.69
CA ILE A 35 15.07 3.19 -3.38
C ILE A 35 14.67 1.71 -3.44
N LYS A 36 13.40 1.40 -3.15
CA LYS A 36 12.82 0.07 -3.35
C LYS A 36 11.55 0.17 -4.18
N GLU A 37 11.38 -0.77 -5.12
CA GLU A 37 10.17 -0.93 -5.93
C GLU A 37 9.37 -2.13 -5.41
N PHE A 38 8.07 -1.91 -5.22
CA PHE A 38 7.08 -2.94 -4.89
C PHE A 38 6.11 -3.08 -6.05
N LYS A 39 5.72 -4.32 -6.36
CA LYS A 39 4.68 -4.64 -7.35
C LYS A 39 3.48 -5.21 -6.62
N ALA A 40 2.28 -4.78 -7.01
CA ALA A 40 1.04 -5.18 -6.35
C ALA A 40 -0.15 -5.02 -7.31
N HIS A 41 -1.35 -5.34 -6.80
CA HIS A 41 -2.61 -5.13 -7.51
C HIS A 41 -3.40 -3.98 -6.87
N SER A 42 -3.66 -2.95 -7.66
CA SER A 42 -4.32 -1.70 -7.29
C SER A 42 -5.72 -1.93 -6.72
N ILE A 43 -6.43 -2.95 -7.23
CA ILE A 43 -7.75 -3.34 -6.75
C ILE A 43 -7.72 -3.88 -5.32
N ILE A 44 -6.71 -4.69 -4.97
CA ILE A 44 -6.58 -5.25 -3.62
C ILE A 44 -6.21 -4.14 -2.63
N LEU A 45 -5.25 -3.28 -3.00
CA LEU A 45 -4.88 -2.11 -2.20
C LEU A 45 -6.08 -1.20 -1.94
N SER A 46 -6.88 -0.92 -2.97
CA SER A 46 -8.09 -0.10 -2.87
C SER A 46 -9.18 -0.74 -2.01
N ALA A 47 -9.33 -2.06 -2.07
CA ALA A 47 -10.31 -2.78 -1.25
C ALA A 47 -9.91 -2.80 0.24
N ARG A 48 -8.61 -2.87 0.54
CA ARG A 48 -8.08 -3.05 1.89
C ARG A 48 -7.63 -1.75 2.57
N SER A 49 -7.49 -0.64 1.84
CA SER A 49 -7.03 0.63 2.38
C SER A 49 -7.78 1.81 1.77
N THR A 50 -8.47 2.57 2.62
CA THR A 50 -9.16 3.82 2.21
C THR A 50 -8.18 4.85 1.64
N TYR A 51 -6.93 4.85 2.09
CA TYR A 51 -5.88 5.68 1.52
C TYR A 51 -5.64 5.31 0.06
N PHE A 52 -5.33 4.03 -0.21
CA PHE A 52 -5.11 3.54 -1.58
C PHE A 52 -6.35 3.69 -2.46
N LYS A 53 -7.55 3.43 -1.92
CA LYS A 53 -8.82 3.68 -2.60
C LYS A 53 -8.91 5.12 -3.09
N THR A 54 -8.56 6.08 -2.23
CA THR A 54 -8.61 7.51 -2.56
C THR A 54 -7.58 7.86 -3.62
N VAL A 55 -6.30 7.52 -3.41
CA VAL A 55 -5.23 7.92 -4.34
C VAL A 55 -5.30 7.20 -5.68
N LEU A 56 -5.84 5.98 -5.74
CA LEU A 56 -5.99 5.21 -6.99
C LEU A 56 -7.28 5.54 -7.76
N SER A 57 -8.30 6.07 -7.08
CA SER A 57 -9.49 6.62 -7.77
C SER A 57 -9.23 7.94 -8.50
N SER A 58 -8.07 8.54 -8.26
CA SER A 58 -7.63 9.77 -8.90
C SER A 58 -7.41 9.59 -10.39
N GLN A 59 -8.07 10.40 -11.22
CA GLN A 59 -7.82 10.45 -12.67
C GLN A 59 -6.38 10.90 -13.00
N TRP A 60 -5.69 11.51 -12.03
CA TRP A 60 -4.31 11.95 -12.14
C TRP A 60 -3.29 10.89 -11.72
N ALA A 61 -3.71 9.65 -11.47
CA ALA A 61 -2.78 8.55 -11.23
C ALA A 61 -1.86 8.38 -12.45
N ARG A 62 -0.55 8.58 -12.24
CA ARG A 62 0.47 8.40 -13.28
C ARG A 62 0.45 6.96 -13.76
N ARG A 63 0.48 6.78 -15.09
CA ARG A 63 0.57 5.46 -15.72
C ARG A 63 1.73 5.42 -16.70
N GLU A 64 2.50 4.34 -16.68
CA GLU A 64 3.61 4.07 -17.60
C GLU A 64 3.55 2.63 -18.08
N ASN A 65 3.62 2.42 -19.40
CA ASN A 65 3.58 1.09 -20.01
C ASN A 65 2.40 0.24 -19.51
N GLY A 66 1.22 0.85 -19.35
CA GLY A 66 0.01 0.18 -18.86
C GLY A 66 -0.11 0.01 -17.34
N HIS A 67 0.94 0.32 -16.57
CA HIS A 67 0.97 0.17 -15.11
C HIS A 67 0.83 1.51 -14.41
N ILE A 68 0.14 1.54 -13.27
CA ILE A 68 0.10 2.70 -12.38
C ILE A 68 1.47 2.86 -11.72
N ILE A 69 1.98 4.08 -11.65
CA ILE A 69 3.24 4.43 -11.00
C ILE A 69 2.93 5.29 -9.78
N PHE A 70 3.30 4.81 -8.61
CA PHE A 70 3.08 5.49 -7.34
C PHE A 70 4.42 5.73 -6.64
N GLU A 71 4.82 7.01 -6.56
CA GLU A 71 6.12 7.40 -6.03
C GLU A 71 5.96 8.10 -4.66
N LYS A 72 6.74 7.64 -3.69
CA LYS A 72 6.79 8.18 -2.32
C LYS A 72 8.25 8.22 -1.82
N PRO A 73 9.04 9.17 -2.33
CA PRO A 73 10.45 9.30 -1.94
C PRO A 73 10.64 9.48 -0.42
N ASN A 74 9.71 10.19 0.22
CA ASN A 74 9.76 10.49 1.66
C ASN A 74 9.44 9.29 2.57
N ILE A 75 9.11 8.11 2.02
CA ILE A 75 8.80 6.92 2.81
C ILE A 75 9.98 5.96 2.73
N SER A 76 10.51 5.56 3.88
CA SER A 76 11.57 4.54 3.95
C SER A 76 11.07 3.19 3.39
N PRO A 77 11.89 2.47 2.59
CA PRO A 77 11.57 1.13 2.12
C PRO A 77 11.12 0.15 3.19
N SER A 78 11.77 0.12 4.34
CA SER A 78 11.44 -0.81 5.44
C SER A 78 10.10 -0.47 6.09
N VAL A 79 9.80 0.83 6.23
CA VAL A 79 8.49 1.29 6.73
C VAL A 79 7.39 0.90 5.74
N PHE A 80 7.63 1.06 4.44
CA PHE A 80 6.64 0.69 3.44
C PHE A 80 6.42 -0.82 3.36
N GLU A 81 7.47 -1.62 3.53
CA GLU A 81 7.37 -3.08 3.60
C GLU A 81 6.45 -3.54 4.74
N ILE A 82 6.58 -2.94 5.93
CA ILE A 82 5.66 -3.21 7.03
C ILE A 82 4.22 -2.79 6.66
N LEU A 83 4.05 -1.62 6.02
CA LEU A 83 2.73 -1.14 5.62
C LEU A 83 2.04 -2.07 4.62
N ILE A 84 2.76 -2.53 3.59
CA ILE A 84 2.20 -3.40 2.55
C ILE A 84 1.89 -4.79 3.11
N THR A 85 2.78 -5.37 3.93
CA THR A 85 2.54 -6.66 4.61
C THR A 85 1.32 -6.58 5.53
N THR A 86 1.12 -5.47 6.24
CA THR A 86 -0.08 -5.29 7.08
C THR A 86 -1.37 -5.23 6.26
N ILE A 87 -1.31 -4.71 5.02
CA ILE A 87 -2.47 -4.69 4.11
C ILE A 87 -2.76 -6.10 3.56
N SER A 88 -1.72 -6.92 3.35
CA SER A 88 -1.82 -8.34 2.97
C SER A 88 -2.42 -9.18 4.11
N GLU A 89 -1.86 -9.05 5.31
CA GLU A 89 -2.23 -9.83 6.49
C GLU A 89 -3.60 -9.41 7.02
N ASN A 90 -4.58 -10.31 6.93
CA ASN A 90 -5.94 -10.06 7.39
C ASN A 90 -6.04 -10.19 8.94
N SER A 91 -5.17 -9.51 9.68
CA SER A 91 -5.09 -9.63 11.13
C SER A 91 -6.19 -8.80 11.81
N ARG A 92 -7.11 -9.48 12.49
CA ARG A 92 -8.12 -8.90 13.40
C ARG A 92 -7.50 -8.28 14.67
N ASP A 93 -6.28 -7.77 14.61
CA ASP A 93 -5.54 -7.35 15.80
C ASP A 93 -5.56 -5.83 15.98
N ARG A 94 -6.00 -5.40 17.17
CA ARG A 94 -6.27 -3.99 17.52
C ARG A 94 -4.99 -3.15 17.64
N VAL A 95 -3.83 -3.78 17.70
CA VAL A 95 -2.52 -3.12 17.73
C VAL A 95 -2.20 -2.48 16.37
N SER A 96 -2.55 -3.15 15.26
CA SER A 96 -2.38 -2.64 13.91
C SER A 96 -3.16 -1.33 13.70
N HIS A 97 -4.36 -1.21 14.26
CA HIS A 97 -5.19 0.00 14.15
C HIS A 97 -4.54 1.25 14.77
N LYS A 98 -3.80 1.11 15.89
CA LYS A 98 -3.05 2.23 16.50
C LYS A 98 -1.83 2.62 15.68
N ILE A 99 -1.15 1.66 15.05
CA ILE A 99 -0.05 1.90 14.11
C ILE A 99 -0.58 2.60 12.85
N TYR A 100 -1.76 2.19 12.35
CA TYR A 100 -2.44 2.85 11.24
C TYR A 100 -2.79 4.31 11.54
N GLU A 101 -3.35 4.64 12.72
CA GLU A 101 -3.63 6.04 13.07
C GLU A 101 -2.36 6.88 13.22
N MET A 102 -1.28 6.29 13.77
CA MET A 102 -0.01 6.98 13.96
C MET A 102 0.69 7.25 12.62
N ASN A 103 0.68 6.27 11.71
CA ASN A 103 1.22 6.39 10.35
C ASN A 103 0.35 7.27 9.45
N ALA A 104 -0.98 7.22 9.58
CA ALA A 104 -1.88 8.11 8.86
C ALA A 104 -1.69 9.57 9.31
N ARG A 105 -1.47 9.84 10.60
CA ARG A 105 -1.11 11.19 11.08
C ARG A 105 0.25 11.65 10.56
N PHE A 106 1.21 10.74 10.39
CA PHE A 106 2.51 11.04 9.79
C PHE A 106 2.39 11.37 8.29
N ILE A 107 1.65 10.55 7.54
CA ILE A 107 1.36 10.77 6.10
C ILE A 107 0.49 12.02 5.89
N LEU A 108 -0.47 12.31 6.77
CA LEU A 108 -1.29 13.52 6.69
C LEU A 108 -0.49 14.79 7.03
N ARG A 109 0.51 14.72 7.92
CA ARG A 109 1.46 15.82 8.13
C ARG A 109 2.29 16.10 6.89
N GLU A 110 2.77 15.07 6.20
CA GLU A 110 3.47 15.18 4.91
C GLU A 110 2.57 15.81 3.82
N ILE A 111 1.28 15.42 3.76
CA ILE A 111 0.31 16.01 2.82
C ILE A 111 0.03 17.49 3.14
N HIS A 112 -0.03 17.87 4.42
CA HIS A 112 -0.27 19.27 4.82
C HIS A 112 0.94 20.19 4.52
N LEU A 113 2.15 19.64 4.50
CA LEU A 113 3.36 20.34 4.03
C LEU A 113 3.35 20.55 2.51
N TYR A 114 2.87 19.59 1.73
CA TYR A 114 2.77 19.69 0.27
C TYR A 114 1.74 20.72 -0.23
N ARG A 115 0.77 21.11 0.60
CA ARG A 115 -0.27 22.10 0.25
C ARG A 115 0.10 23.56 0.55
N LYS A 116 1.30 23.81 1.09
CA LYS A 116 1.83 25.17 1.35
C LYS A 116 2.90 25.64 0.37
N VAL A 117 3.30 24.80 -0.60
CA VAL A 117 4.37 25.12 -1.56
C VAL A 117 3.85 25.27 -3.00
N TYR A 118 2.55 25.11 -3.24
CA TYR A 118 1.87 25.46 -4.49
C TYR A 118 0.54 26.14 -4.20
#